data_AF-A0A0C4Y1D0-F1
#
_entry.id   AF-A0A0C4Y1D0-F1
#
_cell.length_a   1.000
_cell.length_b   1.000
_cell.length_c   1.000
_cell.angle_alpha   90.00
_cell.angle_beta   90.00
_cell.angle_gamma   90.00
#
_symmetry.space_group_name_H-M   'P 1'
#
loop_
_entity.id
_entity.type
_entity.pdbx_description
1 polymer ?
#
loop_
_entity_poly.entity_id
_entity_poly.type
_entity_poly.pdbx_seq_one_letter_code
_entity_poly.pdbx_strand_id
1 'polypeptide(L)'
;MSRDPNAGNYQRLAKQEFSIAEKVLAGAGGRLQWGTNDYEAFRFVSPDVTLIFYPHKTSGTGNTSIRVRDQASKKKGKAAHLMALLYVGAGNNNTFYWKDMEYNTVHRVAQSAGLEYGWAAKEAA
;
A
#
# COMPACT_ATOMS: atom_id res chain seq x y z
N MET A 1 -8.51 12.40 23.68
CA MET A 1 -7.93 12.07 22.36
C MET A 1 -8.59 12.96 21.33
N SER A 2 -7.82 13.73 20.56
CA SER A 2 -8.40 14.53 19.47
C SER A 2 -8.94 13.57 18.41
N ARG A 3 -10.18 13.80 17.96
CA ARG A 3 -10.80 13.02 16.89
C ARG A 3 -9.98 13.20 15.62
N ASP A 4 -9.78 12.11 14.88
CA ASP A 4 -9.08 12.14 13.60
C ASP A 4 -9.74 13.14 12.63
N PRO A 5 -9.04 14.21 12.18
CA PRO A 5 -9.63 15.22 11.30
C PRO A 5 -10.00 14.67 9.93
N ASN A 6 -9.47 13.50 9.54
CA ASN A 6 -9.72 12.87 8.26
C ASN A 6 -10.69 11.69 8.34
N ALA A 7 -11.23 11.37 9.52
CA ALA A 7 -12.24 10.32 9.67
C ALA A 7 -13.41 10.54 8.70
N GLY A 8 -13.76 9.50 7.93
CA GLY A 8 -14.80 9.54 6.89
C GLY A 8 -14.39 10.22 5.57
N ASN A 9 -13.20 10.83 5.48
CA ASN A 9 -12.72 11.51 4.25
C ASN A 9 -11.66 10.70 3.48
N TYR A 10 -11.25 9.55 4.00
CA TYR A 10 -10.15 8.78 3.43
C TYR A 10 -10.38 8.29 2.01
N GLN A 11 -11.63 8.01 1.63
CA GLN A 11 -11.95 7.64 0.26
C GLN A 11 -11.60 8.74 -0.74
N ARG A 12 -11.82 10.01 -0.37
CA ARG A 12 -11.47 11.15 -1.21
C ARG A 12 -9.97 11.40 -1.20
N LEU A 13 -9.34 11.33 -0.03
CA LEU A 13 -7.92 11.66 0.14
C LEU A 13 -6.99 10.60 -0.46
N ALA A 14 -7.37 9.32 -0.38
CA ALA A 14 -6.54 8.20 -0.80
C ALA A 14 -7.02 7.56 -2.11
N LYS A 15 -7.79 8.30 -2.92
CA LYS A 15 -8.41 7.79 -4.16
C LYS A 15 -7.37 7.29 -5.15
N GLN A 16 -6.31 8.07 -5.37
CA GLN A 16 -5.25 7.72 -6.30
C GLN A 16 -4.49 6.47 -5.82
N GLU A 17 -4.16 6.42 -4.54
CA GLU A 17 -3.46 5.29 -3.93
C GLU A 17 -4.32 4.03 -3.95
N PHE A 18 -5.63 4.15 -3.73
CA PHE A 18 -6.54 3.02 -3.89
C PHE A 18 -6.51 2.48 -5.32
N SER A 19 -6.60 3.34 -6.34
CA SER A 19 -6.53 2.91 -7.75
C SER A 19 -5.21 2.21 -8.07
N ILE A 20 -4.08 2.73 -7.57
CA ILE A 20 -2.77 2.08 -7.77
C ILE A 20 -2.75 0.72 -7.07
N ALA A 21 -3.21 0.63 -5.82
CA ALA A 21 -3.26 -0.61 -5.07
C ALA A 21 -4.18 -1.65 -5.73
N GLU A 22 -5.30 -1.22 -6.32
CA GLU A 22 -6.22 -2.10 -7.05
C GLU A 22 -5.55 -2.74 -8.26
N LYS A 23 -4.79 -1.97 -9.05
CA LYS A 23 -4.00 -2.49 -10.17
C LYS A 23 -2.93 -3.47 -9.71
N VAL A 24 -2.15 -3.09 -8.70
CA VAL A 24 -1.05 -3.92 -8.19
C VAL A 24 -1.54 -5.24 -7.59
N LEU A 25 -2.66 -5.21 -6.86
CA LEU A 25 -3.17 -6.37 -6.14
C LEU A 25 -4.19 -7.16 -6.96
N ALA A 26 -4.42 -6.77 -8.22
CA ALA A 26 -5.21 -7.55 -9.17
C ALA A 26 -4.62 -8.96 -9.29
N GLY A 27 -5.47 -9.99 -9.14
CA GLY A 27 -5.04 -11.38 -9.21
C GLY A 27 -4.35 -11.93 -7.95
N ALA A 28 -4.16 -11.13 -6.88
CA ALA A 28 -3.56 -11.62 -5.64
C ALA A 28 -4.47 -12.57 -4.82
N GLY A 29 -5.70 -12.81 -5.28
CA GLY A 29 -6.68 -13.71 -4.68
C GLY A 29 -7.37 -13.13 -3.45
N GLY A 30 -7.62 -11.84 -3.45
CA GLY A 30 -8.26 -11.11 -2.35
C GLY A 30 -9.06 -9.92 -2.84
N ARG A 31 -9.55 -9.12 -1.89
CA ARG A 31 -10.33 -7.90 -2.15
C ARG A 31 -9.66 -6.69 -1.52
N LEU A 32 -9.63 -5.59 -2.27
CA LEU A 32 -9.32 -4.27 -1.74
C LEU A 32 -10.64 -3.61 -1.32
N GLN A 33 -10.67 -3.02 -0.13
CA GLN A 33 -11.88 -2.40 0.41
C GLN A 33 -11.53 -1.15 1.21
N TRP A 34 -12.38 -0.13 1.13
CA TRP A 34 -12.23 1.10 1.92
C TRP A 34 -12.24 0.79 3.42
N GLY A 35 -11.44 1.53 4.17
CA GLY A 35 -11.32 1.38 5.61
C GLY A 35 -12.60 1.87 6.30
N THR A 36 -13.00 1.17 7.36
CA THR A 36 -14.14 1.56 8.21
C THR A 36 -13.70 2.02 9.59
N ASN A 37 -12.39 1.94 9.88
CA ASN A 37 -11.79 2.31 11.15
C ASN A 37 -11.14 3.69 11.06
N ASP A 38 -11.04 4.37 12.21
CA ASP A 38 -10.24 5.60 12.30
C ASP A 38 -8.79 5.33 11.88
N TYR A 39 -8.20 6.31 11.21
CA TYR A 39 -6.85 6.25 10.65
C TYR A 39 -6.63 5.20 9.54
N GLU A 40 -7.62 4.40 9.16
CA GLU A 40 -7.48 3.41 8.10
C GLU A 40 -8.05 3.92 6.78
N ALA A 41 -7.20 4.07 5.76
CA ALA A 41 -7.66 4.48 4.45
C ALA A 41 -8.37 3.34 3.72
N PHE A 42 -7.70 2.19 3.64
CA PHE A 42 -8.23 0.97 3.02
C PHE A 42 -7.46 -0.26 3.50
N ARG A 43 -7.96 -1.45 3.14
CA ARG A 43 -7.30 -2.72 3.42
C ARG A 43 -7.42 -3.70 2.26
N PHE A 44 -6.45 -4.58 2.16
CA PHE A 44 -6.50 -5.76 1.29
C PHE A 44 -6.67 -7.01 2.14
N VAL A 45 -7.61 -7.87 1.77
CA VAL A 45 -7.90 -9.12 2.49
C VAL A 45 -7.96 -10.29 1.51
N SER A 46 -7.15 -11.31 1.77
CA SER A 46 -7.14 -12.61 1.10
C SER A 46 -7.09 -13.73 2.15
N PRO A 47 -7.30 -15.02 1.79
CA PRO A 47 -7.26 -16.12 2.76
C PRO A 47 -5.96 -16.23 3.59
N ASP A 48 -4.84 -15.76 3.02
CA ASP A 48 -3.49 -15.92 3.58
C ASP A 48 -2.81 -14.59 3.96
N VAL A 49 -3.29 -13.46 3.42
CA VAL A 49 -2.67 -12.15 3.58
C VAL A 49 -3.72 -11.10 3.90
N THR A 50 -3.45 -10.30 4.93
CA THR A 50 -4.19 -9.07 5.26
C THR A 50 -3.21 -7.91 5.36
N LEU A 51 -3.44 -6.86 4.57
CA LEU A 51 -2.66 -5.62 4.59
C LEU A 51 -3.59 -4.45 4.95
N ILE A 52 -3.14 -3.59 5.85
CA ILE A 52 -3.81 -2.33 6.19
C ILE A 52 -3.02 -1.15 5.64
N PHE A 53 -3.75 -0.15 5.14
CA PHE A 53 -3.22 1.06 4.52
C PHE A 53 -3.72 2.26 5.33
N TYR A 54 -2.81 3.05 5.87
CA TYR A 54 -3.17 4.22 6.67
C TYR A 54 -2.31 5.43 6.29
N PRO A 55 -2.90 6.63 6.23
CA PRO A 55 -2.12 7.83 5.97
C PRO A 55 -1.11 8.07 7.09
N HIS A 56 0.07 8.49 6.69
CA HIS A 56 1.16 8.80 7.59
C HIS A 56 1.81 10.11 7.17
N LYS A 57 1.96 11.03 8.12
CA LYS A 57 2.70 12.27 7.93
C LYS A 57 3.99 12.22 8.73
N THR A 58 5.12 12.35 8.07
CA THR A 58 6.42 12.41 8.74
C THR A 58 6.54 13.75 9.48
N SER A 59 6.65 13.73 10.80
CA SER A 59 6.65 14.95 11.63
C SER A 59 7.76 15.95 11.29
N GLY A 60 8.93 15.48 10.84
CA GLY A 60 10.06 16.34 10.52
C GLY A 60 9.95 17.05 9.18
N THR A 61 9.49 16.36 8.13
CA THR A 61 9.46 16.92 6.76
C THR A 61 8.07 17.34 6.31
N GLY A 62 7.02 16.92 7.01
CA GLY A 62 5.64 17.11 6.59
C GLY A 62 5.20 16.22 5.42
N ASN A 63 6.08 15.37 4.89
CA ASN A 63 5.77 14.47 3.78
C ASN A 63 4.64 13.51 4.17
N THR A 64 3.69 13.33 3.25
CA THR A 64 2.56 12.41 3.41
C THR A 64 2.80 11.15 2.58
N SER A 65 2.48 9.99 3.16
CA SER A 65 2.54 8.68 2.52
C SER A 65 1.37 7.81 2.96
N ILE A 66 1.10 6.73 2.21
CA ILE A 66 0.29 5.61 2.71
C ILE A 66 1.22 4.58 3.30
N ARG A 67 1.12 4.39 4.62
CA ARG A 67 1.84 3.34 5.31
C ARG A 67 1.10 2.02 5.15
N VAL A 68 1.82 1.01 4.66
CA VAL A 68 1.34 -0.35 4.49
C VAL A 68 1.85 -1.20 5.64
N ARG A 69 0.97 -2.01 6.23
CA ARG A 69 1.35 -2.93 7.31
C ARG A 69 0.68 -4.28 7.13
N ASP A 70 1.46 -5.34 7.32
CA ASP A 70 0.94 -6.68 7.50
C ASP A 70 0.14 -6.79 8.81
N GLN A 71 -1.12 -7.19 8.69
CA GLN A 71 -2.01 -7.46 9.82
C GLN A 71 -2.23 -8.96 9.96
N ALA A 72 -1.31 -9.63 10.66
CA ALA A 72 -1.43 -11.05 11.01
C ALA A 72 -1.60 -12.00 9.81
N SER A 73 -0.95 -11.72 8.67
CA SER A 73 -0.94 -12.64 7.53
C SER A 73 -0.35 -14.00 7.89
N LYS A 74 -0.97 -15.07 7.39
CA LYS A 74 -0.49 -16.45 7.52
C LYS A 74 0.79 -16.66 6.70
N LYS A 75 0.86 -16.06 5.50
CA LYS A 75 2.02 -16.15 4.60
C LYS A 75 2.81 -14.85 4.59
N LYS A 76 3.77 -14.72 5.52
CA LYS A 76 4.63 -13.52 5.66
C LYS A 76 5.41 -13.18 4.38
N GLY A 77 5.97 -14.18 3.71
CA GLY A 77 6.69 -13.98 2.44
C GLY A 77 5.78 -13.43 1.33
N LYS A 78 4.54 -13.93 1.23
CA LYS A 78 3.54 -13.39 0.28
C LYS A 78 3.17 -11.95 0.63
N ALA A 79 2.98 -11.63 1.91
CA ALA A 79 2.71 -10.26 2.34
C ALA A 79 3.85 -9.31 2.00
N ALA A 80 5.11 -9.70 2.26
CA ALA A 80 6.29 -8.93 1.90
C ALA A 80 6.42 -8.72 0.39
N HIS A 81 6.14 -9.76 -0.41
CA HIS A 81 6.14 -9.67 -1.87
C HIS A 81 5.08 -8.67 -2.38
N LEU A 82 3.86 -8.71 -1.85
CA LEU A 82 2.80 -7.76 -2.22
C LEU A 82 3.13 -6.32 -1.80
N MET A 83 3.74 -6.12 -0.63
CA MET A 83 4.24 -4.81 -0.19
C MET A 83 5.34 -4.27 -1.12
N ALA A 84 6.26 -5.13 -1.58
CA ALA A 84 7.24 -4.77 -2.58
C ALA A 84 6.61 -4.38 -3.92
N LEU A 85 5.63 -5.16 -4.42
CA LEU A 85 4.91 -4.84 -5.65
C LEU A 85 4.17 -3.50 -5.58
N LEU A 86 3.61 -3.14 -4.41
CA LEU A 86 2.96 -1.84 -4.20
C LEU A 86 3.95 -0.69 -4.40
N TYR A 87 5.15 -0.81 -3.85
CA TYR A 87 6.20 0.20 -4.03
C TYR A 87 6.71 0.30 -5.47
N VAL A 88 6.90 -0.85 -6.12
CA VAL A 88 7.28 -0.89 -7.55
C VAL A 88 6.20 -0.24 -8.40
N GLY A 89 4.94 -0.64 -8.22
CA GLY A 89 3.80 -0.11 -8.97
C GLY A 89 3.58 1.40 -8.78
N ALA A 90 3.89 1.93 -7.60
CA ALA A 90 3.80 3.36 -7.33
C ALA A 90 4.97 4.18 -7.90
N GLY A 91 6.12 3.56 -8.19
CA GLY A 91 7.22 4.20 -8.90
C GLY A 91 8.40 4.65 -8.05
N ASN A 92 8.83 3.83 -7.08
CA ASN A 92 10.03 4.10 -6.27
C ASN A 92 9.94 5.43 -5.50
N ASN A 93 8.75 5.78 -5.04
CA ASN A 93 8.47 7.01 -4.31
C ASN A 93 7.82 6.68 -2.95
N ASN A 94 7.51 7.73 -2.18
CA ASN A 94 6.94 7.57 -0.85
C ASN A 94 5.41 7.36 -0.86
N THR A 95 4.79 6.99 -1.99
CA THR A 95 3.34 6.74 -2.03
C THR A 95 2.95 5.59 -1.11
N PHE A 96 3.61 4.43 -1.25
CA PHE A 96 3.48 3.31 -0.33
C PHE A 96 4.77 3.09 0.43
N TYR A 97 4.68 2.98 1.75
CA TYR A 97 5.84 2.76 2.61
C TYR A 97 5.53 1.74 3.69
N TRP A 98 6.48 0.88 4.04
CA TRP A 98 6.40 0.06 5.24
C TRP A 98 7.70 0.12 6.04
N LYS A 99 7.60 -0.18 7.33
CA LYS A 99 8.76 -0.23 8.21
C LYS A 99 9.63 -1.42 7.81
N ASP A 100 10.94 -1.25 7.84
CA ASP A 100 11.92 -2.32 7.56
C ASP A 100 11.90 -2.79 6.09
N MET A 101 11.54 -1.89 5.16
CA MET A 101 11.67 -2.13 3.72
C MET A 101 13.12 -2.42 3.32
N GLU A 102 13.33 -3.56 2.68
CA GLU A 102 14.63 -3.96 2.14
C GLU A 102 14.66 -3.70 0.63
N TYR A 103 15.39 -2.66 0.20
CA TYR A 103 15.45 -2.25 -1.21
C TYR A 103 15.96 -3.35 -2.15
N ASN A 104 16.88 -4.19 -1.70
CA ASN A 104 17.36 -5.33 -2.50
C ASN A 104 16.24 -6.34 -2.78
N THR A 105 15.32 -6.54 -1.84
CA THR A 105 14.16 -7.41 -2.03
C THR A 105 13.17 -6.78 -3.00
N VAL A 106 12.94 -5.47 -2.91
CA VAL A 106 12.11 -4.73 -3.88
C VAL A 106 12.67 -4.83 -5.30
N HIS A 107 13.96 -4.59 -5.48
CA HIS A 107 14.62 -4.68 -6.79
C HIS A 107 14.52 -6.09 -7.39
N ARG A 108 14.75 -7.13 -6.59
CA ARG A 108 14.59 -8.52 -7.04
C ARG A 108 13.16 -8.82 -7.48
N VAL A 109 12.16 -8.32 -6.73
CA VAL A 109 10.74 -8.46 -7.10
C VAL A 109 10.46 -7.79 -8.44
N ALA A 110 10.87 -6.52 -8.62
CA ALA A 110 10.68 -5.79 -9.87
C ALA A 110 11.30 -6.53 -11.08
N GLN A 111 12.55 -6.97 -10.94
CA GLN A 111 13.26 -7.72 -11.98
C GLN A 111 12.58 -9.05 -12.30
N SER A 112 12.21 -9.83 -11.27
CA SER A 112 11.58 -11.15 -11.46
C SER A 112 10.21 -11.07 -12.13
N ALA A 113 9.49 -9.97 -11.91
CA ALA A 113 8.18 -9.73 -12.49
C ALA A 113 8.25 -9.02 -13.86
N GLY A 114 9.42 -8.56 -14.29
CA GLY A 114 9.58 -7.75 -15.51
C GLY A 114 8.84 -6.41 -15.44
N LEU A 115 8.66 -5.84 -14.25
CA LEU A 115 7.86 -4.64 -14.03
C LEU A 115 8.74 -3.38 -13.98
N GLU A 116 8.33 -2.35 -14.72
CA GLU A 116 8.90 -1.01 -14.62
C GLU A 116 8.39 -0.31 -13.35
N TYR A 117 9.23 0.48 -12.69
CA TYR A 117 8.75 1.35 -11.62
C TYR A 117 7.68 2.32 -12.12
N GLY A 118 6.54 2.36 -11.42
CA GLY A 118 5.47 3.33 -11.67
C GLY A 118 4.43 2.85 -12.67
N TRP A 119 4.52 1.60 -13.15
CA TRP A 119 3.58 1.04 -14.13
C TRP A 119 2.11 1.24 -13.70
N ALA A 120 1.78 0.92 -12.44
CA ALA A 120 0.43 1.02 -11.93
C ALA A 120 -0.01 2.48 -11.74
N ALA A 121 0.92 3.37 -11.37
CA ALA A 121 0.64 4.81 -11.29
C ALA A 121 0.31 5.41 -12.66
N LYS A 122 0.98 4.96 -13.74
CA LYS A 122 0.69 5.39 -15.12
C LYS A 122 -0.69 4.91 -15.59
N GLU A 123 -1.09 3.69 -15.21
CA GLU A 123 -2.38 3.10 -15.58
C GLU A 123 -3.57 3.57 -14.72
N ALA A 124 -3.30 4.13 -13.55
CA ALA A 124 -4.32 4.64 -12.62
C ALA A 124 -4.67 6.12 -12.84
N ALA A 125 -3.93 6.82 -13.70
CA ALA A 125 -4.07 8.25 -14.01
C ALA A 125 -5.15 8.53 -15.05
#